data_AF-D1LUE0-F1
#
_entry.id   AF-D1LUE0-F1
#
_cell.length_a   1.000
_cell.length_b   1.000
_cell.length_c   1.000
_cell.angle_alpha   90.00
_cell.angle_beta   90.00
_cell.angle_gamma   90.00
#
_symmetry.space_group_name_H-M   'P 1'
#
loop_
_entity.id
_entity.type
_entity.pdbx_description
1 polymer ?
#
loop_
_entity_poly.entity_id
_entity_poly.type
_entity_poly.pdbx_seq_one_letter_code
_entity_poly.pdbx_strand_id
1 'polypeptide(L)' 'PFMFRLNNQYQPMQPNPRVPLSKVFFASWRVVLEGGIDPILRGLMATPAKLNRQNQIAVDE' A
#
# COMPACT_ATOMS: atom_id res chain seq x y z
N PRO A 1 4.88 -1.45 8.14
CA PRO A 1 4.80 -0.68 6.86
C PRO A 1 3.70 -1.32 5.99
N PHE A 2 3.10 -0.61 5.02
CA PHE A 2 1.91 -1.13 4.33
C PHE A 2 1.87 -0.79 2.85
N MET A 3 1.27 -1.67 2.05
CA MET A 3 0.69 -1.32 0.76
C MET A 3 -0.69 -0.70 0.98
N PHE A 4 -0.87 0.54 0.53
CA PHE A 4 -2.13 1.28 0.63
C PHE A 4 -2.94 1.14 -0.64
N ARG A 5 -4.26 0.96 -0.50
CA ARG A 5 -5.20 0.88 -1.61
C ARG A 5 -6.38 1.80 -1.40
N LEU A 6 -6.66 2.63 -2.41
CA LEU A 6 -7.74 3.61 -2.37
C LEU A 6 -8.74 3.39 -3.52
N ASN A 7 -10.02 3.57 -3.24
CA ASN A 7 -11.07 3.52 -4.25
C ASN A 7 -11.07 4.79 -5.14
N ASN A 8 -12.03 4.90 -6.04
CA ASN A 8 -12.16 6.04 -6.95
C ASN A 8 -12.49 7.37 -6.24
N GLN A 9 -13.04 7.35 -5.02
CA GLN A 9 -13.19 8.55 -4.18
C GLN A 9 -11.98 8.82 -3.27
N TYR A 10 -10.83 8.18 -3.52
CA TYR A 10 -9.63 8.29 -2.69
C TYR A 10 -9.85 7.88 -1.21
N GLN A 11 -10.84 7.03 -0.95
CA GLN A 11 -11.12 6.46 0.36
C GLN A 11 -10.51 5.05 0.48
N PRO A 12 -10.24 4.56 1.71
CA PRO A 12 -9.72 3.21 1.93
C PRO A 12 -10.53 2.13 1.22
N MET A 13 -9.89 1.37 0.32
CA MET A 13 -10.55 0.31 -0.43
C MET A 13 -10.79 -0.92 0.45
N GLN A 14 -12.06 -1.25 0.68
CA GLN A 14 -12.47 -2.43 1.44
C GLN A 14 -12.31 -3.72 0.62
N PRO A 15 -12.11 -4.88 1.27
CA PRO A 15 -12.02 -5.10 2.73
C PRO A 15 -10.62 -4.84 3.31
N ASN A 16 -9.58 -4.82 2.47
CA ASN A 16 -8.18 -4.78 2.91
C ASN A 16 -7.47 -3.52 2.37
N PRO A 17 -7.71 -2.34 2.95
CA PRO A 17 -7.14 -1.08 2.44
C PRO A 17 -5.65 -0.91 2.74
N ARG A 18 -5.15 -1.64 3.75
CA ARG A 18 -3.74 -1.61 4.19
C ARG A 18 -3.27 -3.04 4.42
N VAL A 19 -2.35 -3.50 3.60
CA VAL A 19 -1.78 -4.84 3.70
C VAL A 19 -0.31 -4.73 4.17
N PRO A 20 0.13 -5.47 5.19
CA PRO A 20 1.54 -5.46 5.63
C PRO A 20 2.49 -5.77 4.48
N LEU A 21 3.66 -5.12 4.44
CA LEU A 21 4.59 -5.22 3.32
C LEU A 21 5.13 -6.65 3.17
N SER A 22 5.33 -7.33 4.29
CA SER A 22 5.68 -8.74 4.39
C SER A 22 4.74 -9.70 3.63
N LYS A 23 3.49 -9.29 3.37
CA LYS A 23 2.47 -10.10 2.68
C LYS A 23 2.22 -9.71 1.22
N VAL A 24 2.98 -8.75 0.68
CA VAL A 24 2.82 -8.29 -0.72
C VAL A 24 4.01 -8.62 -1.62
N PHE A 25 5.16 -9.00 -1.06
CA PHE A 25 6.27 -9.53 -1.87
C PHE A 25 5.84 -10.79 -2.62
N PHE A 26 6.09 -10.81 -3.94
CA PHE A 26 5.67 -11.87 -4.87
C PHE A 26 4.15 -12.15 -4.92
N ALA A 27 3.32 -11.26 -4.35
CA ALA A 27 1.87 -11.41 -4.35
C ALA A 27 1.23 -10.87 -5.66
N SER A 28 1.73 -11.31 -6.82
CA SER A 28 1.22 -10.89 -8.14
C SER A 28 -0.29 -11.10 -8.30
N TRP A 29 -0.82 -12.13 -7.64
CA TRP A 29 -2.25 -12.43 -7.56
C TRP A 29 -3.09 -11.26 -7.05
N ARG A 30 -2.55 -10.36 -6.21
CA ARG A 30 -3.30 -9.18 -5.74
C ARG A 30 -3.60 -8.19 -6.86
N VAL A 31 -2.71 -8.06 -7.83
CA VAL A 31 -2.96 -7.22 -9.02
C VAL A 31 -4.07 -7.84 -9.87
N VAL A 32 -4.00 -9.16 -10.09
CA VAL A 32 -4.94 -9.87 -10.96
C VAL A 32 -6.33 -10.00 -10.33
N LEU A 33 -6.40 -10.27 -9.02
CA LEU A 33 -7.63 -10.69 -8.35
C LEU A 33 -8.19 -9.65 -7.38
N GLU A 34 -7.40 -8.67 -6.92
CA GLU A 34 -7.83 -7.69 -5.91
C GLU A 34 -7.84 -6.24 -6.43
N GLY A 35 -8.38 -6.05 -7.64
CA GLY A 35 -8.78 -4.73 -8.13
C GLY A 35 -7.76 -4.00 -9.03
N GLY A 36 -6.79 -4.70 -9.61
CA GLY A 36 -5.87 -4.11 -10.58
C GLY A 36 -4.84 -3.17 -9.96
N ILE A 37 -4.28 -2.29 -10.79
CA ILE A 37 -3.22 -1.34 -10.39
C ILE A 37 -3.78 -0.01 -9.88
N ASP A 38 -4.98 0.36 -10.31
CA ASP A 38 -5.64 1.62 -10.00
C ASP A 38 -5.65 1.95 -8.50
N PRO A 39 -6.07 1.03 -7.60
CA PRO A 39 -6.08 1.31 -6.16
C PRO A 39 -4.69 1.53 -5.58
N ILE A 40 -3.67 0.86 -6.13
CA ILE A 40 -2.28 0.96 -5.70
C ILE A 40 -1.71 2.31 -6.14
N LEU A 41 -1.92 2.70 -7.40
CA LEU A 41 -1.47 3.99 -7.93
C LEU A 41 -2.08 5.16 -7.16
N ARG A 42 -3.37 5.11 -6.85
CA ARG A 42 -4.01 6.13 -5.98
C ARG A 42 -3.38 6.14 -4.58
N GLY A 43 -3.11 4.98 -4.01
CA GLY A 43 -2.43 4.85 -2.72
C GLY A 43 -1.05 5.51 -2.71
N LEU A 44 -0.26 5.32 -3.76
CA LEU A 44 1.06 5.94 -3.92
C LEU A 44 0.98 7.47 -4.06
N MET A 45 -0.01 7.99 -4.80
CA MET A 45 -0.16 9.44 -4.99
C MET A 45 -0.66 10.17 -3.73
N ALA A 46 -1.55 9.54 -2.96
CA ALA A 46 -2.24 10.18 -1.84
C ALA A 46 -1.65 9.84 -0.45
N THR A 47 -0.70 8.91 -0.35
CA THR A 47 -0.09 8.53 0.92
C THR A 47 1.34 9.10 1.03
N PRO A 48 1.66 9.83 2.11
CA PRO A 48 3.01 10.34 2.32
C PRO A 48 4.07 9.24 2.41
N ALA A 49 5.26 9.50 1.85
CA ALA A 49 6.42 8.66 2.05
C ALA A 49 6.91 8.70 3.50
N LYS A 50 7.58 7.63 3.94
CA LYS A 50 8.28 7.62 5.23
C LYS A 50 9.42 8.64 5.20
N LEU A 51 9.40 9.59 6.13
CA LEU A 51 10.53 10.48 6.36
C LEU A 51 11.68 9.71 7.02
N ASN A 52 12.90 9.84 6.48
CA ASN A 52 14.09 9.32 7.13
C ASN A 52 14.48 10.22 8.32
N ARG A 53 14.63 9.64 9.51
CA ARG A 53 15.20 10.32 10.69
C ARG A 53 16.35 9.49 11.24
N GLN A 54 17.34 10.13 11.87
CA GLN A 54 18.55 9.46 12.37
C GLN A 54 18.26 8.29 13.31
N ASN A 55 17.18 8.37 14.08
CA ASN A 55 16.71 7.32 14.99
C ASN A 55 15.52 6.49 14.43
N GLN A 56 15.15 6.69 13.17
CA GLN A 56 14.07 6.00 12.48
C GLN A 56 14.48 5.77 11.02
N ILE A 57 15.53 4.98 10.80
CA ILE A 57 16.12 4.79 9.47
C ILE A 57 15.23 3.86 8.63
N ALA A 58 14.98 2.66 9.14
CA ALA A 58 14.19 1.62 8.49
C ALA A 58 12.96 1.25 9.34
N VAL A 59 12.06 0.50 8.73
CA VAL A 59 10.92 -0.18 9.36
C VAL A 59 11.28 -1.67 9.48
N ASP A 60 10.65 -2.40 10.40
CA ASP A 60 10.98 -3.81 10.68
C ASP A 60 10.56 -4.81 9.59
N GLU A 61 9.72 -4.43 8.63
CA GLU A 61 9.37 -5.28 7.47
C GLU A 61 10.03 -4.81 6.17
#